data_AF-A0A1B7MGH5-F1
#
_entry.id   AF-A0A1B7MGH5-F1
#
_cell.length_a   1.000
_cell.length_b   1.000
_cell.length_c   1.000
_cell.angle_alpha   90.00
_cell.angle_beta   90.00
_cell.angle_gamma   90.00
#
_symmetry.space_group_name_H-M   'P 1'
#
loop_
_entity.id
_entity.type
_entity.pdbx_description
1 polymer ?
#
loop_
_entity_poly.entity_id
_entity_poly.type
_entity_poly.pdbx_seq_one_letter_code
_entity_poly.pdbx_strand_id
1 'polypeptide(L)' 'MITDIGTESVIIGIDWLRFHNPEIDWNTGRFSLSRCPIKCRSKAKRNKPKETKTSAEHPRELN' A
#
# COMPACT_ATOMS: atom_id res chain seq x y z
N MET A 1 -14.49 -31.04 9.07
CA MET A 1 -15.34 -29.91 8.67
C MET A 1 -14.45 -28.91 7.95
N ILE A 2 -14.77 -28.59 6.71
CA ILE A 2 -14.07 -27.56 5.92
C ILE A 2 -15.09 -26.46 5.72
N THR A 3 -14.74 -25.25 6.14
CA THR A 3 -15.61 -24.07 6.03
C THR A 3 -15.03 -23.16 4.97
N ASP A 4 -15.89 -22.71 4.06
CA ASP A 4 -15.52 -21.74 3.03
C ASP A 4 -15.17 -20.39 3.68
N ILE A 5 -14.10 -19.78 3.17
CA ILE A 5 -13.52 -18.55 3.71
C ILE A 5 -14.11 -17.28 3.08
N GLY A 6 -15.09 -17.42 2.19
CA GLY A 6 -15.77 -16.30 1.53
C GLY A 6 -15.03 -15.79 0.28
N THR A 7 -15.40 -14.58 -0.15
CA THR A 7 -14.90 -13.92 -1.37
C THR A 7 -13.75 -12.95 -1.11
N GLU A 8 -13.31 -12.86 0.14
CA GLU A 8 -12.29 -11.94 0.62
C GLU A 8 -10.95 -12.26 -0.03
N SER A 9 -10.36 -11.27 -0.69
CA SER A 9 -9.07 -11.43 -1.37
C SER A 9 -7.89 -11.56 -0.41
N VAL A 10 -8.08 -11.21 0.87
CA VAL A 10 -7.03 -11.22 1.89
C VAL A 10 -7.62 -11.67 3.23
N ILE A 11 -6.97 -12.64 3.86
CA ILE A 11 -7.28 -13.09 5.21
C ILE A 11 -6.07 -12.79 6.10
N ILE A 12 -6.30 -12.11 7.22
CA ILE A 12 -5.28 -11.70 8.16
C ILE A 12 -5.42 -12.52 9.44
N GLY A 13 -4.35 -13.25 9.81
CA GLY A 13 -4.32 -14.02 11.04
C GLY A 13 -4.16 -13.17 12.31
N ILE A 14 -4.54 -13.75 13.45
CA ILE A 14 -4.44 -13.10 14.77
C ILE A 14 -3.00 -12.74 15.15
N ASP A 15 -2.02 -13.59 14.81
CA ASP A 15 -0.60 -13.31 15.11
C ASP A 15 -0.09 -12.07 14.38
N TRP A 16 -0.55 -11.86 13.14
CA TRP A 16 -0.25 -10.65 12.38
C TRP A 16 -0.87 -9.41 13.04
N LEU A 17 -2.14 -9.49 13.45
CA LEU A 17 -2.84 -8.38 14.11
C LEU A 17 -2.18 -8.00 15.43
N ARG A 18 -1.80 -9.00 16.24
CA ARG A 18 -1.05 -8.78 17.49
C ARG A 18 0.28 -8.11 17.25
N PHE A 19 0.98 -8.55 16.21
CA PHE A 19 2.30 -8.04 15.89
C PHE A 19 2.26 -6.60 15.36
N HIS A 20 1.33 -6.28 14.47
CA HIS A 20 1.23 -4.98 13.82
C HIS A 20 0.36 -3.97 14.59
N ASN A 21 -0.55 -4.45 15.42
CA ASN A 21 -1.50 -3.68 16.22
C ASN A 21 -2.13 -2.49 15.46
N PRO A 22 -2.76 -2.73 14.30
CA PRO A 22 -3.34 -1.66 13.51
C PRO A 22 -4.49 -0.96 14.25
N GLU A 23 -4.76 0.28 13.86
CA GLU A 23 -6.01 0.95 14.21
C GLU A 23 -7.05 0.56 13.18
N ILE A 24 -8.11 -0.13 13.59
CA ILE A 24 -9.15 -0.64 12.69
C ILE A 24 -10.43 0.15 12.92
N ASP A 25 -10.97 0.69 11.83
CA ASP A 25 -12.33 1.19 11.77
C ASP A 25 -13.23 0.08 11.22
N TRP A 26 -13.93 -0.59 12.12
CA TRP A 26 -14.83 -1.71 11.78
C TRP A 26 -16.07 -1.28 11.00
N ASN A 27 -16.46 0.00 11.06
CA ASN A 27 -17.59 0.51 10.30
C ASN A 27 -17.24 0.69 8.83
N THR A 28 -16.01 1.14 8.53
CA THR A 28 -15.56 1.37 7.15
C THR A 28 -14.70 0.25 6.56
N GLY A 29 -14.29 -0.72 7.39
CA GLY A 29 -13.36 -1.79 6.99
C GLY A 29 -11.94 -1.29 6.70
N ARG A 30 -11.60 -0.07 7.11
CA ARG A 30 -10.29 0.53 6.90
C ARG A 30 -9.40 0.29 8.11
N PHE A 31 -8.09 0.24 7.88
CA PHE A 31 -7.13 0.19 8.98
C PHE A 31 -5.89 1.04 8.70
N SER A 32 -5.23 1.45 9.78
CA SER A 32 -4.00 2.23 9.79
C SER A 32 -2.87 1.44 10.46
N LEU A 33 -1.67 1.50 9.91
CA LEU A 33 -0.46 0.87 10.48
C LEU A 33 0.40 1.90 11.25
N SER A 34 -0.25 2.89 11.87
CA SER A 34 0.40 3.95 12.67
C SER A 34 1.26 3.38 13.81
N ARG A 35 0.90 2.19 14.33
CA ARG A 35 1.57 1.49 15.44
C ARG A 35 2.54 0.39 15.00
N CYS A 36 2.85 0.28 13.70
CA CYS A 36 3.72 -0.78 13.21
C CYS A 36 5.11 -0.71 13.87
N PRO A 37 5.66 -1.84 14.34
CA PRO A 37 7.00 -1.87 14.91
C PRO A 37 8.08 -1.38 13.94
N ILE A 38 9.20 -0.87 14.48
CA ILE A 38 10.32 -0.31 13.68
C ILE A 38 10.84 -1.30 12.63
N LYS A 39 10.82 -2.60 12.94
CA LYS A 39 11.21 -3.66 12.00
C LYS A 39 10.38 -3.72 10.72
N CYS A 40 9.17 -3.15 10.69
CA CYS A 40 8.37 -3.02 9.48
C CYS A 40 8.99 -2.05 8.46
N ARG A 41 9.79 -1.07 8.93
CA ARG A 41 10.33 -0.01 8.07
C ARG A 41 11.39 -0.59 7.15
N SER A 42 11.03 -0.87 5.91
CA SER A 42 12.02 -1.15 4.87
C SER A 42 12.90 0.08 4.68
N LYS A 43 14.23 -0.09 4.68
CA LYS A 43 15.12 0.99 4.26
C LYS A 43 14.80 1.28 2.81
N ALA A 44 14.14 2.40 2.54
CA ALA A 44 13.88 2.84 1.19
C ALA A 44 15.22 2.88 0.45
N LYS A 45 15.42 1.97 -0.51
CA LYS A 45 16.50 2.15 -1.48
C LYS A 45 16.09 3.40 -2.25
N ARG A 46 16.82 4.50 -2.04
CA ARG A 46 16.68 5.71 -2.87
C ARG A 46 16.96 5.30 -4.31
N ASN A 47 15.91 4.99 -5.07
CA ASN A 47 16.03 4.94 -6.52
C ASN A 47 16.26 6.39 -6.96
N LYS A 48 17.45 6.67 -7.50
CA LYS A 48 17.72 7.94 -8.19
C LYS A 48 16.66 8.11 -9.29
N PRO A 49 16.05 9.29 -9.46
CA PRO A 49 15.16 9.53 -10.58
C PRO A 49 15.89 9.18 -11.88
N LYS A 50 15.37 8.21 -12.64
CA LYS A 50 15.76 8.05 -14.03
C LYS A 50 15.06 9.17 -14.78
N GLU A 51 15.84 10.12 -15.30
CA GLU A 51 15.34 11.19 -16.17
C GLU A 51 14.67 10.55 -17.40
N THR A 52 13.34 10.48 -17.38
CA THR A 52 12.56 10.17 -18.58
C THR A 52 12.51 11.43 -19.43
N LYS A 53 13.45 11.52 -20.38
CA LYS A 53 13.35 12.48 -21.48
C LYS A 53 12.25 11.99 -22.42
N THR A 54 11.02 12.45 -22.21
CA THR A 54 9.94 12.28 -23.19
C THR A 54 9.53 13.63 -23.74
N SER A 55 10.06 13.88 -24.94
CA SER A 55 9.48 14.57 -26.10
C SER A 55 8.34 15.55 -25.83
N ALA A 56 8.61 16.84 -26.04
CA ALA A 56 7.59 17.82 -26.36
C ALA A 56 8.11 18.70 -27.51
N GLU A 57 7.84 18.30 -28.75
CA GLU A 57 7.75 19.25 -29.84
C GLU A 57 6.49 18.99 -30.67
N HIS A 58 5.68 20.06 -30.73
CA HIS A 58 4.67 20.44 -31.72
C HIS A 58 3.21 20.03 -31.48
N PRO A 59 2.30 21.03 -31.43
CA PRO A 59 1.66 21.49 -32.68
C PRO A 59 1.67 23.02 -32.93
N ARG A 60 1.43 23.33 -34.23
CA ARG A 60 1.36 24.63 -34.93
C ARG A 60 0.32 25.62 -34.38
N GLU A 61 0.72 26.89 -34.43
CA GLU A 61 -0.01 28.16 -34.70
C GLU A 61 -1.40 28.44 -34.10
N LEU A 62 -1.52 29.60 -33.42
CA LEU A 62 -2.48 30.64 -33.78
C LEU A 62 -2.06 32.03 -33.23
N ASN A 63 -2.04 33.01 -34.14
CA ASN A 63 -1.79 34.46 -34.04
C ASN A 63 -0.32 34.93 -34.10
#